data_AF-K1Z8Z3-F1
#
_entry.id   AF-K1Z8Z3-F1
#
_cell.length_a   1.000
_cell.length_b   1.000
_cell.length_c   1.000
_cell.angle_alpha   90.00
_cell.angle_beta   90.00
_cell.angle_gamma   90.00
#
_symmetry.space_group_name_H-M   'P 1'
#
loop_
_entity.id
_entity.type
_entity.pdbx_description
1 polymer ?
#
loop_
_entity_poly.entity_id
_entity_poly.type
_entity_poly.pdbx_seq_one_letter_code
_entity_poly.pdbx_strand_id
1 'polypeptide(L)'
;MLDAAGNPVDTGILTPFLHGIEPDIFASLYGIDHDSLIRGGEEILAQKGEVGQALFAAGAGISSLREVILQLEADAGELFKAMGKNQAINRAVARYKELQGEAKKACLSAREWQELRKDLEEAATGRTALEAERDAGNKEVQRLQRLVQAIPELAALQSRRDQLAGLGEVVVLDPGFGERYLSVDRELREAGLQLQKDSERLVRLIDRRKSISPNRALLDQAARVDDLHQRLGEYRKGQKDRPERNGMRIGLRTEAG
;
A
#
# COMPACT_ATOMS: atom_id res chain seq x y z
N MET A 1 -14.97 119.81 -62.95
CA MET A 1 -15.80 120.41 -61.88
C MET A 1 -16.53 121.63 -62.47
N LEU A 2 -17.79 121.87 -62.09
CA LEU A 2 -18.59 123.03 -62.52
C LEU A 2 -18.87 123.92 -61.30
N ASP A 3 -18.95 125.24 -61.49
CA ASP A 3 -19.33 126.17 -60.42
C ASP A 3 -20.86 126.18 -60.21
N ALA A 4 -21.33 126.94 -59.21
CA ALA A 4 -22.76 127.09 -58.92
C ALA A 4 -23.56 127.76 -60.06
N ALA A 5 -22.90 128.30 -61.09
CA ALA A 5 -23.49 128.89 -62.28
C ALA A 5 -23.34 128.00 -63.54
N GLY A 6 -22.79 126.79 -63.40
CA GLY A 6 -22.66 125.80 -64.48
C GLY A 6 -21.47 126.02 -65.42
N ASN A 7 -20.48 126.84 -65.05
CA ASN A 7 -19.27 127.04 -65.85
C ASN A 7 -18.16 126.05 -65.44
N PRO A 8 -17.33 125.58 -66.39
CA PRO A 8 -16.17 124.76 -66.08
C PRO A 8 -15.15 125.52 -65.23
N VAL A 9 -14.89 124.97 -64.04
CA VAL A 9 -13.94 125.50 -63.07
C VAL A 9 -12.55 124.97 -63.41
N ASP A 10 -11.56 125.86 -63.38
CA ASP A 10 -10.15 125.52 -63.56
C ASP A 10 -9.70 124.45 -62.55
N THR A 11 -9.15 123.35 -63.06
CA THR A 11 -8.64 122.23 -62.26
C THR A 11 -7.45 122.63 -61.38
N GLY A 12 -6.81 123.78 -61.63
CA GLY A 12 -5.76 124.35 -60.78
C GLY A 12 -6.19 124.73 -59.35
N ILE A 13 -7.50 124.80 -59.06
CA ILE A 13 -8.00 125.11 -57.70
C ILE A 13 -7.66 124.01 -56.69
N LEU A 14 -7.49 122.76 -57.14
CA LEU A 14 -7.20 121.62 -56.26
C LEU A 14 -5.70 121.50 -55.92
N THR A 15 -4.82 122.16 -56.66
CA THR A 15 -3.36 122.07 -56.49
C THR A 15 -2.86 122.46 -55.09
N PRO A 16 -3.37 123.51 -54.42
CA PRO A 16 -2.98 123.85 -53.04
C PRO A 16 -3.43 122.80 -52.02
N PHE A 17 -4.52 122.07 -52.29
CA PHE A 17 -5.06 121.07 -51.37
C PHE A 17 -4.37 119.71 -51.50
N LEU A 18 -3.86 119.40 -52.68
CA LEU A 18 -3.20 118.13 -52.97
C LEU A 18 -1.73 118.06 -52.52
N HIS A 19 -1.14 119.16 -52.02
CA HIS A 19 0.21 119.19 -51.41
C HIS A 19 1.31 118.39 -52.17
N GLY A 20 1.27 118.42 -53.51
CA GLY A 20 2.26 117.73 -54.37
C GLY A 20 1.95 116.26 -54.69
N ILE A 21 0.77 115.74 -54.32
CA ILE A 21 0.29 114.41 -54.71
C ILE A 21 -0.45 114.53 -56.04
N GLU A 22 -0.09 113.69 -57.03
CA GLU A 22 -0.83 113.64 -58.29
C GLU A 22 -2.30 113.21 -58.07
N PRO A 23 -3.27 113.82 -58.78
CA PRO A 23 -4.69 113.52 -58.61
C PRO A 23 -5.03 112.02 -58.68
N ASP A 24 -4.35 111.27 -59.55
CA ASP A 24 -4.56 109.84 -59.74
C ASP A 24 -4.09 109.02 -58.52
N ILE A 25 -3.01 109.44 -57.86
CA ILE A 25 -2.49 108.79 -56.64
C ILE A 25 -3.42 109.08 -55.46
N PHE A 26 -3.94 110.31 -55.36
CA PHE A 26 -4.91 110.67 -54.32
C PHE A 26 -6.20 109.86 -54.47
N ALA A 27 -6.71 109.71 -55.69
CA ALA A 27 -7.88 108.89 -55.97
C ALA A 27 -7.64 107.41 -55.63
N SER A 28 -6.46 106.87 -55.92
CA SER A 28 -6.15 105.47 -55.59
C SER A 28 -6.02 105.19 -54.09
N LEU A 29 -5.49 106.13 -53.29
CA LEU A 29 -5.25 105.93 -51.86
C LEU A 29 -6.44 106.33 -50.97
N TYR A 30 -7.18 107.36 -51.38
CA TYR A 30 -8.25 107.95 -50.56
C TYR A 30 -9.62 107.98 -51.27
N GLY A 31 -9.66 107.73 -52.57
CA GLY A 31 -10.88 107.64 -53.38
C GLY A 31 -11.41 106.21 -53.48
N ILE A 32 -11.67 105.58 -52.34
CA ILE A 32 -12.30 104.26 -52.32
C ILE A 32 -13.80 104.44 -52.61
N ASP A 33 -14.24 104.11 -53.83
CA ASP A 33 -15.65 103.95 -54.17
C ASP A 33 -16.10 102.49 -54.00
N HIS A 34 -17.43 102.27 -54.04
CA HIS A 34 -18.00 100.94 -53.80
C HIS A 34 -17.55 99.90 -54.83
N ASP A 35 -17.44 100.29 -56.10
CA ASP A 35 -17.01 99.41 -57.20
C ASP A 35 -15.52 99.02 -57.06
N SER A 36 -14.68 99.97 -56.64
CA SER A 36 -13.26 99.74 -56.35
C SER A 36 -13.07 98.82 -55.14
N LEU A 37 -13.96 98.92 -54.14
CA LEU A 37 -13.95 98.02 -52.98
C LEU A 37 -14.34 96.59 -53.38
N ILE A 38 -15.34 96.42 -54.25
CA ILE A 38 -15.76 95.11 -54.76
C ILE A 38 -14.67 94.50 -55.63
N ARG A 39 -14.12 95.26 -56.60
CA ARG A 39 -13.02 94.80 -57.47
C ARG A 39 -11.78 94.43 -56.67
N GLY A 40 -11.39 95.25 -55.70
CA GLY A 40 -10.27 94.94 -54.79
C GLY A 40 -10.54 93.68 -53.96
N GLY A 41 -11.78 93.48 -53.48
CA GLY A 41 -12.18 92.26 -52.78
C GLY A 41 -12.15 91.01 -53.66
N GLU A 42 -12.57 91.12 -54.92
CA GLU A 42 -12.53 90.05 -55.91
C GLU A 42 -11.08 89.69 -56.30
N GLU A 43 -10.19 90.67 -56.46
CA GLU A 43 -8.76 90.43 -56.72
C GLU A 43 -8.05 89.75 -55.55
N ILE A 44 -8.36 90.13 -54.30
CA ILE A 44 -7.84 89.47 -53.08
C ILE A 44 -8.35 88.02 -52.98
N LEU A 45 -9.62 87.78 -53.34
CA LEU A 45 -10.20 86.42 -53.37
C LEU A 45 -9.67 85.57 -54.53
N ALA A 46 -9.29 86.20 -55.65
CA ALA A 46 -8.70 85.53 -56.81
C ALA A 46 -7.22 85.16 -56.58
N GLN A 47 -6.47 85.99 -55.84
CA GLN A 47 -5.09 85.73 -55.44
C GLN A 47 -4.98 84.94 -54.12
N LYS A 48 -5.79 83.88 -53.95
CA LYS A 48 -5.75 82.90 -52.84
C LYS A 48 -4.46 82.04 -52.80
N GLY A 49 -3.31 82.63 -53.14
CA GLY A 49 -1.96 82.08 -52.96
C GLY A 49 -1.07 83.13 -52.28
N GLU A 50 0.17 82.75 -51.94
CA GLU A 50 1.13 83.43 -51.03
C GLU A 50 1.09 84.98 -50.95
N VAL A 51 0.75 85.67 -52.03
CA VAL A 51 0.64 87.13 -52.12
C VAL A 51 -0.50 87.70 -51.27
N GLY A 52 -1.70 87.10 -51.29
CA GLY A 52 -2.83 87.55 -50.46
C GLY A 52 -2.55 87.37 -48.97
N GLN A 53 -1.82 86.31 -48.60
CA GLN A 53 -1.41 86.06 -47.22
C GLN A 53 -0.29 87.02 -46.77
N ALA A 54 0.65 87.36 -47.65
CA ALA A 54 1.70 88.33 -47.36
C ALA A 54 1.14 89.75 -47.12
N LEU A 55 0.09 90.13 -47.85
CA LEU A 55 -0.59 91.42 -47.68
C LEU A 55 -1.29 91.54 -46.31
N PHE A 56 -1.98 90.48 -45.86
CA PHE A 56 -2.57 90.42 -44.51
C PHE A 56 -1.51 90.34 -43.40
N ALA A 57 -0.40 89.63 -43.62
CA ALA A 57 0.70 89.54 -42.65
C ALA A 57 1.42 90.89 -42.45
N ALA A 58 1.60 91.68 -43.52
CA ALA A 58 2.20 93.00 -43.46
C ALA A 58 1.23 94.06 -42.89
N GLY A 59 -0.08 93.96 -43.16
CA GLY A 59 -1.08 94.93 -42.70
C GLY A 59 -1.50 94.78 -41.24
N ALA A 60 -1.37 93.59 -40.64
CA ALA A 60 -1.81 93.32 -39.27
C ALA A 60 -0.68 92.94 -38.29
N GLY A 61 0.59 92.91 -38.73
CA GLY A 61 1.74 92.55 -37.89
C GLY A 61 1.80 91.06 -37.50
N ILE A 62 1.12 90.19 -38.25
CA ILE A 62 0.86 88.79 -37.88
C ILE A 62 1.82 87.80 -38.58
N SER A 63 3.08 88.18 -38.73
CA SER A 63 4.11 87.30 -39.29
C SER A 63 4.28 86.01 -38.47
N SER A 64 4.01 86.08 -37.16
CA SER A 64 4.18 84.99 -36.19
C SER A 64 3.09 83.90 -36.23
N LEU A 65 1.88 84.19 -36.74
CA LEU A 65 0.78 83.22 -36.71
C LEU A 65 1.02 82.04 -37.67
N ARG A 66 1.68 82.26 -38.81
CA ARG A 66 2.03 81.19 -39.75
C ARG A 66 2.99 80.19 -39.13
N GLU A 67 4.00 80.66 -38.39
CA GLU A 67 4.95 79.81 -37.69
C GLU A 67 4.26 78.97 -36.61
N VAL A 68 3.35 79.58 -35.84
CA VAL A 68 2.57 78.87 -34.82
C VAL A 68 1.66 77.80 -35.44
N ILE A 69 0.98 78.09 -36.55
CA ILE A 69 0.14 77.10 -37.24
C ILE A 69 1.00 75.93 -37.75
N LEU A 70 2.14 76.20 -38.38
CA LEU A 70 3.05 75.15 -38.85
C LEU A 70 3.62 74.30 -37.70
N GLN A 71 3.94 74.91 -36.56
CA GLN A 71 4.36 74.19 -35.35
C GLN A 71 3.24 73.28 -34.83
N LEU A 72 2.01 73.80 -34.72
CA LEU A 72 0.86 73.00 -34.29
C LEU A 72 0.55 71.85 -35.26
N GLU A 73 0.71 72.04 -36.57
CA GLU A 73 0.56 70.98 -37.57
C GLU A 73 1.67 69.92 -37.47
N ALA A 74 2.91 70.35 -37.21
CA ALA A 74 4.04 69.44 -36.97
C ALA A 74 3.82 68.61 -35.71
N ASP A 75 3.49 69.26 -34.59
CA ASP A 75 3.18 68.63 -33.30
C ASP A 75 2.00 67.66 -33.42
N ALA A 76 0.92 68.08 -34.10
CA ALA A 76 -0.21 67.21 -34.38
C ALA A 76 0.20 66.00 -35.22
N GLY A 77 1.07 66.19 -36.22
CA GLY A 77 1.61 65.13 -37.06
C GLY A 77 2.55 64.15 -36.35
N GLU A 78 3.24 64.58 -35.29
CA GLU A 78 4.03 63.71 -34.41
C GLU A 78 3.15 62.94 -33.42
N LEU A 79 2.09 63.57 -32.93
CA LEU A 79 1.14 62.95 -32.00
C LEU A 79 0.23 61.93 -32.69
N PHE A 80 -0.30 62.26 -33.87
CA PHE A 80 -1.26 61.42 -34.58
C PHE A 80 -1.28 61.64 -36.10
N LYS A 81 -1.26 60.53 -36.85
CA LYS A 81 -1.65 60.51 -38.27
C LYS A 81 -2.51 59.29 -38.52
N ALA A 82 -3.60 59.46 -39.28
CA ALA A 82 -4.57 58.38 -39.51
C ALA A 82 -3.95 57.09 -40.08
N MET A 83 -2.95 57.22 -40.96
CA MET A 83 -2.25 56.09 -41.59
C MET A 83 -0.82 55.89 -41.05
N GLY A 84 -0.40 56.69 -40.08
CA GLY A 84 0.96 56.64 -39.54
C GLY A 84 1.08 55.63 -38.40
N LYS A 85 2.21 54.91 -38.34
CA LYS A 85 2.47 53.91 -37.28
C LYS A 85 3.42 54.40 -36.20
N ASN A 86 4.17 55.47 -36.46
CA ASN A 86 5.27 55.90 -35.62
C ASN A 86 4.90 57.00 -34.62
N GLN A 87 3.72 57.60 -34.78
CA GLN A 87 3.22 58.66 -33.94
C GLN A 87 2.99 58.16 -32.52
N ALA A 88 3.19 59.04 -31.55
CA ALA A 88 3.19 58.70 -30.12
C ALA A 88 1.90 57.96 -29.71
N ILE A 89 0.74 58.46 -30.15
CA ILE A 89 -0.56 57.87 -29.81
C ILE A 89 -0.72 56.50 -30.47
N ASN A 90 -0.38 56.36 -31.75
CA ASN A 90 -0.53 55.10 -32.47
C ASN A 90 0.39 54.00 -31.92
N ARG A 91 1.63 54.36 -31.52
CA ARG A 91 2.54 53.45 -30.82
C ARG A 91 2.02 53.03 -29.45
N ALA A 92 1.49 53.97 -28.66
CA ALA A 92 0.91 53.68 -27.35
C ALA A 92 -0.30 52.73 -27.46
N VAL A 93 -1.18 52.95 -28.44
CA VAL A 93 -2.34 52.07 -28.70
C VAL A 93 -1.89 50.68 -29.14
N ALA A 94 -0.88 50.57 -30.02
CA ALA A 94 -0.33 49.29 -30.43
C ALA A 94 0.24 48.51 -29.24
N ARG A 95 1.07 49.19 -28.41
CA ARG A 95 1.66 48.61 -27.20
C ARG A 95 0.59 48.19 -26.18
N TYR A 96 -0.46 49.00 -25.99
CA TYR A 96 -1.58 48.65 -25.13
C TYR A 96 -2.29 47.38 -25.61
N LYS A 97 -2.53 47.25 -26.93
CA LYS A 97 -3.15 46.04 -27.51
C LYS A 97 -2.27 44.80 -27.35
N GLU A 98 -0.95 44.94 -27.52
CA GLU A 98 0.01 43.85 -27.25
C GLU A 98 -0.07 43.41 -25.79
N LEU A 99 0.10 44.34 -24.84
CA LEU A 99 0.06 44.03 -23.40
C LEU A 99 -1.30 43.47 -22.98
N GLN A 100 -2.40 43.95 -23.56
CA GLN A 100 -3.73 43.40 -23.32
C GLN A 100 -3.83 41.95 -23.84
N GLY A 101 -3.21 41.64 -24.99
CA GLY A 101 -3.14 40.30 -25.54
C GLY A 101 -2.28 39.37 -24.68
N GLU A 102 -1.12 39.83 -24.21
CA GLU A 102 -0.25 39.09 -23.30
C GLU A 102 -0.94 38.83 -21.96
N ALA A 103 -1.59 39.83 -21.37
CA ALA A 103 -2.35 39.68 -20.13
C ALA A 103 -3.49 38.67 -20.30
N LYS A 104 -4.22 38.69 -21.42
CA LYS A 104 -5.26 37.69 -21.70
C LYS A 104 -4.72 36.27 -21.89
N LYS A 105 -3.51 36.12 -22.45
CA LYS A 105 -2.86 34.80 -22.61
C LYS A 105 -2.27 34.28 -21.31
N ALA A 106 -1.78 35.16 -20.45
CA ALA A 106 -1.18 34.81 -19.16
C ALA A 106 -2.24 34.58 -18.07
N CYS A 107 -3.39 35.26 -18.17
CA CYS A 107 -4.49 35.07 -17.24
C CYS A 107 -5.35 33.89 -17.66
N LEU A 108 -5.55 32.95 -16.75
CA LEU A 108 -6.58 31.93 -16.87
C LEU A 108 -7.95 32.59 -16.75
N SER A 109 -8.90 32.21 -17.61
CA SER A 109 -10.25 32.74 -17.46
C SER A 109 -10.87 32.25 -16.15
N ALA A 110 -11.73 33.08 -15.55
CA ALA A 110 -12.45 32.70 -14.32
C ALA A 110 -13.22 31.39 -14.49
N ARG A 111 -13.71 31.11 -15.70
CA ARG A 111 -14.42 29.88 -16.05
C ARG A 111 -13.49 28.66 -16.05
N GLU A 112 -12.37 28.72 -16.76
CA GLU A 112 -11.39 27.62 -16.79
C GLU A 112 -10.84 27.32 -15.39
N TRP A 113 -10.61 28.35 -14.57
CA TRP A 113 -10.21 28.16 -13.17
C TRP A 113 -11.28 27.42 -12.36
N GLN A 114 -12.56 27.79 -12.52
CA GLN A 114 -13.67 27.14 -11.83
C GLN A 114 -13.83 25.67 -12.28
N GLU A 115 -13.72 25.40 -13.58
CA GLU A 115 -13.77 24.04 -14.13
C GLU A 115 -12.60 23.20 -13.58
N LEU A 116 -11.35 23.67 -13.67
CA LEU A 116 -10.18 22.95 -13.12
C LEU A 116 -10.27 22.73 -11.62
N ARG A 117 -10.79 23.70 -10.87
CA ARG A 117 -10.98 23.57 -9.42
C ARG A 117 -12.04 22.52 -9.10
N LYS A 118 -13.13 22.48 -9.85
CA LYS A 118 -14.17 21.47 -9.70
C LYS A 118 -13.63 20.08 -10.02
N ASP A 119 -12.89 19.93 -11.12
CA ASP A 119 -12.28 18.65 -11.51
C ASP A 119 -11.28 18.16 -10.44
N LEU A 120 -10.51 19.07 -9.85
CA LEU A 120 -9.61 18.75 -8.74
C LEU A 120 -10.36 18.26 -7.50
N GLU A 121 -11.48 18.91 -7.15
CA GLU A 121 -12.31 18.53 -6.01
C GLU A 121 -12.99 17.17 -6.24
N GLU A 122 -13.51 16.92 -7.44
CA GLU A 122 -14.06 15.62 -7.83
C GLU A 122 -13.00 14.51 -7.84
N ALA A 123 -11.80 14.77 -8.38
CA ALA A 123 -10.71 13.81 -8.36
C ALA A 123 -10.21 13.53 -6.93
N ALA A 124 -10.12 14.56 -6.08
CA ALA A 124 -9.70 14.42 -4.69
C ALA A 124 -10.72 13.59 -3.89
N THR A 125 -12.01 13.90 -4.02
CA THR A 125 -13.08 13.13 -3.36
C THR A 125 -13.10 11.68 -3.86
N GLY A 126 -13.01 11.45 -5.17
CA GLY A 126 -12.91 10.12 -5.76
C GLY A 126 -11.71 9.33 -5.23
N ARG A 127 -10.54 9.96 -5.13
CA ARG A 127 -9.35 9.36 -4.53
C ARG A 127 -9.59 8.96 -3.07
N THR A 128 -10.15 9.84 -2.25
CA THR A 128 -10.40 9.54 -0.83
C THR A 128 -11.39 8.38 -0.64
N ALA A 129 -12.40 8.28 -1.51
CA ALA A 129 -13.35 7.17 -1.48
C ALA A 129 -12.67 5.83 -1.83
N LEU A 130 -11.84 5.80 -2.87
CA LEU A 130 -11.07 4.62 -3.26
C LEU A 130 -10.04 4.21 -2.20
N GLU A 131 -9.38 5.17 -1.55
CA GLU A 131 -8.48 4.89 -0.43
C GLU A 131 -9.23 4.25 0.75
N ALA A 132 -10.43 4.75 1.08
CA ALA A 132 -11.27 4.17 2.13
C ALA A 132 -11.73 2.74 1.79
N GLU A 133 -12.13 2.49 0.54
CA GLU A 133 -12.52 1.14 0.07
C GLU A 133 -11.34 0.17 0.12
N ARG A 134 -10.17 0.60 -0.35
CA ARG A 134 -8.92 -0.18 -0.25
C ARG A 134 -8.58 -0.52 1.19
N ASP A 135 -8.68 0.44 2.09
CA ASP A 135 -8.36 0.23 3.50
C ASP A 135 -9.36 -0.72 4.19
N ALA A 136 -10.64 -0.66 3.84
CA ALA A 136 -11.64 -1.62 4.29
C ALA A 136 -11.33 -3.03 3.76
N GLY A 137 -11.00 -3.17 2.47
CA GLY A 137 -10.60 -4.43 1.86
C GLY A 137 -9.35 -5.02 2.52
N ASN A 138 -8.32 -4.20 2.78
CA ASN A 138 -7.10 -4.62 3.46
C ASN A 138 -7.35 -5.10 4.89
N LYS A 139 -8.24 -4.44 5.64
CA LYS A 139 -8.64 -4.90 6.98
C LYS A 139 -9.29 -6.28 6.93
N GLU A 140 -10.14 -6.53 5.95
CA GLU A 140 -10.79 -7.82 5.78
C GLU A 140 -9.80 -8.91 5.38
N VAL A 141 -8.88 -8.62 4.46
CA VAL A 141 -7.78 -9.54 4.11
C VAL A 141 -6.95 -9.90 5.34
N GLN A 142 -6.54 -8.91 6.15
CA GLN A 142 -5.79 -9.16 7.38
C GLN A 142 -6.59 -9.97 8.41
N ARG A 143 -7.90 -9.76 8.50
CA ARG A 143 -8.80 -10.55 9.36
C ARG A 143 -8.84 -12.01 8.90
N LEU A 144 -9.04 -12.25 7.61
CA LEU A 144 -9.09 -13.58 7.02
C LEU A 144 -7.75 -14.32 7.13
N GLN A 145 -6.62 -13.62 6.89
CA GLN A 145 -5.29 -14.20 7.07
C GLN A 145 -5.04 -14.66 8.51
N ARG A 146 -5.43 -13.87 9.51
CA ARG A 146 -5.35 -14.26 10.93
C ARG A 146 -6.20 -15.50 11.23
N LEU A 147 -7.40 -15.58 10.65
CA LEU A 147 -8.25 -16.76 10.80
C LEU A 147 -7.61 -18.00 10.16
N VAL A 148 -7.10 -17.88 8.94
CA VAL A 148 -6.41 -18.99 8.25
C VAL A 148 -5.20 -19.48 9.05
N GLN A 149 -4.42 -18.56 9.62
CA GLN A 149 -3.30 -18.92 10.49
C GLN A 149 -3.73 -19.62 11.79
N ALA A 150 -4.92 -19.32 12.32
CA ALA A 150 -5.43 -19.93 13.53
C ALA A 150 -6.06 -21.32 13.31
N ILE A 151 -6.51 -21.65 12.08
CA ILE A 151 -7.17 -22.93 11.78
C ILE A 151 -6.30 -24.16 12.15
N PRO A 152 -5.00 -24.24 11.78
CA PRO A 152 -4.16 -25.38 12.15
C PRO A 152 -4.01 -25.54 13.66
N GLU A 153 -3.86 -24.45 14.40
CA GLU A 153 -3.74 -24.46 15.87
C GLU A 153 -5.03 -24.94 16.52
N LEU A 154 -6.19 -24.49 16.03
CA LEU A 154 -7.49 -24.96 16.49
C LEU A 154 -7.71 -26.45 16.19
N ALA A 155 -7.29 -26.92 15.01
CA ALA A 155 -7.35 -28.33 14.65
C ALA A 155 -6.44 -29.18 15.53
N ALA A 156 -5.22 -28.70 15.83
CA ALA A 156 -4.29 -29.37 16.74
C ALA A 156 -4.88 -29.45 18.15
N LEU A 157 -5.43 -28.35 18.67
CA LEU A 157 -6.10 -28.32 19.97
C LEU A 157 -7.27 -29.32 20.04
N GLN A 158 -8.10 -29.38 19.00
CA GLN A 158 -9.20 -30.33 18.93
C GLN A 158 -8.68 -31.77 18.95
N SER A 159 -7.68 -32.10 18.13
CA SER A 159 -7.06 -33.43 18.11
C SER A 159 -6.49 -33.83 19.48
N ARG A 160 -5.84 -32.90 20.19
CA ARG A 160 -5.33 -33.16 21.55
C ARG A 160 -6.45 -33.38 22.56
N ARG A 161 -7.55 -32.63 22.46
CA ARG A 161 -8.74 -32.83 23.31
C ARG A 161 -9.38 -34.19 23.05
N ASP A 162 -9.49 -34.59 21.79
CA ASP A 162 -10.04 -35.91 21.43
C ASP A 162 -9.13 -37.04 21.93
N GLN A 163 -7.80 -36.90 21.81
CA GLN A 163 -6.83 -37.83 22.39
C GLN A 163 -6.99 -37.94 23.91
N LEU A 164 -7.11 -36.79 24.60
CA LEU A 164 -7.29 -36.76 26.05
C LEU A 164 -8.62 -37.41 26.47
N ALA A 165 -9.71 -37.11 25.76
CA ALA A 165 -11.01 -37.73 26.00
C ALA A 165 -10.96 -39.25 25.76
N GLY A 166 -10.22 -39.69 24.74
CA GLY A 166 -10.01 -41.12 24.44
C GLY A 166 -9.22 -41.88 25.50
N LEU A 167 -8.38 -41.20 26.30
CA LEU A 167 -7.71 -41.80 27.46
C LEU A 167 -8.69 -42.09 28.61
N GLY A 168 -9.87 -41.45 28.63
CA GLY A 168 -10.85 -41.62 29.69
C GLY A 168 -10.36 -41.18 31.06
N GLU A 169 -10.82 -41.84 32.11
CA GLU A 169 -10.40 -41.55 33.48
C GLU A 169 -9.02 -42.16 33.75
N VAL A 170 -7.99 -41.31 33.74
CA VAL A 170 -6.60 -41.75 33.96
C VAL A 170 -6.31 -41.83 35.45
N VAL A 171 -6.24 -43.05 35.98
CA VAL A 171 -5.79 -43.30 37.35
C VAL A 171 -4.26 -43.19 37.40
N VAL A 172 -3.76 -42.24 38.17
CA VAL A 172 -2.31 -42.12 38.41
C VAL A 172 -1.89 -43.27 39.32
N LEU A 173 -1.02 -44.13 38.81
CA LEU A 173 -0.45 -45.25 39.58
C LEU A 173 0.60 -44.73 40.56
N ASP A 174 0.65 -45.33 41.74
CA ASP A 174 1.62 -44.97 42.77
C ASP A 174 3.07 -45.06 42.26
N PRO A 175 3.97 -44.19 42.76
CA PRO A 175 5.40 -44.35 42.56
C PRO A 175 5.84 -45.76 42.99
N GLY A 176 6.51 -46.49 42.10
CA GLY A 176 6.94 -47.87 42.33
C GLY A 176 5.97 -48.97 41.90
N PHE A 177 4.80 -48.63 41.32
CA PHE A 177 3.89 -49.64 40.76
C PHE A 177 4.59 -50.55 39.72
N GLY A 178 5.42 -49.99 38.85
CA GLY A 178 6.13 -50.75 37.82
C GLY A 178 7.06 -51.82 38.40
N GLU A 179 7.81 -51.49 39.45
CA GLU A 179 8.69 -52.46 40.13
C GLU A 179 7.89 -53.56 40.82
N ARG A 180 6.80 -53.19 41.52
CA ARG A 180 5.88 -54.16 42.16
C ARG A 180 5.21 -55.07 41.14
N TYR A 181 4.79 -54.54 39.99
CA TYR A 181 4.19 -55.33 38.93
C TYR A 181 5.19 -56.35 38.38
N LEU A 182 6.42 -55.92 38.09
CA LEU A 182 7.48 -56.80 37.59
C LEU A 182 7.90 -57.87 38.60
N SER A 183 7.92 -57.55 39.91
CA SER A 183 8.21 -58.53 40.94
C SER A 183 7.10 -59.58 41.04
N VAL A 184 5.84 -59.15 41.10
CA VAL A 184 4.68 -60.04 41.18
C VAL A 184 4.56 -60.91 39.92
N ASP A 185 4.79 -60.36 38.73
CA ASP A 185 4.77 -61.12 37.48
C ASP A 185 5.87 -62.20 37.45
N ARG A 186 7.05 -61.90 37.98
CA ARG A 186 8.14 -62.88 38.11
C ARG A 186 7.77 -63.98 39.10
N GLU A 187 7.27 -63.61 40.27
CA GLU A 187 6.81 -64.55 41.30
C GLU A 187 5.70 -65.47 40.76
N LEU A 188 4.75 -64.92 39.99
CA LEU A 188 3.67 -65.68 39.36
C LEU A 188 4.22 -66.69 38.36
N ARG A 189 5.20 -66.30 37.54
CA ARG A 189 5.88 -67.20 36.59
C ARG A 189 6.66 -68.30 37.29
N GLU A 190 7.40 -67.97 38.34
CA GLU A 190 8.17 -68.94 39.13
C GLU A 190 7.24 -69.93 39.84
N ALA A 191 6.17 -69.44 40.48
CA ALA A 191 5.15 -70.27 41.11
C ALA A 191 4.46 -71.21 40.11
N GLY A 192 4.16 -70.72 38.89
CA GLY A 192 3.59 -71.53 37.82
C GLY A 192 4.51 -72.69 37.38
N LEU A 193 5.81 -72.40 37.21
CA LEU A 193 6.81 -73.43 36.88
C LEU A 193 6.96 -74.45 38.01
N GLN A 194 6.92 -74.00 39.26
CA GLN A 194 7.03 -74.89 40.42
C GLN A 194 5.80 -75.80 40.52
N LEU A 195 4.60 -75.25 40.36
CA LEU A 195 3.35 -76.00 40.35
C LEU A 195 3.34 -77.08 39.26
N GLN A 196 3.84 -76.76 38.07
CA GLN A 196 3.96 -77.73 36.98
C GLN A 196 4.89 -78.89 37.37
N LYS A 197 6.10 -78.59 37.88
CA LYS A 197 7.08 -79.59 38.31
C LYS A 197 6.53 -80.50 39.42
N ASP A 198 5.88 -79.90 40.41
CA ASP A 198 5.32 -80.63 41.54
C ASP A 198 4.12 -81.49 41.11
N SER A 199 3.31 -81.01 40.17
CA SER A 199 2.22 -81.79 39.57
C SER A 199 2.78 -83.01 38.81
N GLU A 200 3.79 -82.82 37.97
CA GLU A 200 4.47 -83.93 37.28
C GLU A 200 5.13 -84.92 38.25
N ARG A 201 5.70 -84.42 39.35
CA ARG A 201 6.27 -85.26 40.41
C ARG A 201 5.19 -86.07 41.13
N LEU A 202 4.04 -85.45 41.43
CA LEU A 202 2.91 -86.10 42.06
C LEU A 202 2.38 -87.25 41.18
N VAL A 203 2.18 -87.00 39.88
CA VAL A 203 1.79 -88.03 38.90
C VAL A 203 2.77 -89.21 38.93
N ARG A 204 4.08 -88.93 38.84
CA ARG A 204 5.14 -89.96 38.92
C ARG A 204 5.10 -90.76 40.21
N LEU A 205 4.86 -90.11 41.36
CA LEU A 205 4.76 -90.79 42.65
C LEU A 205 3.51 -91.66 42.76
N ILE A 206 2.38 -91.20 42.24
CA ILE A 206 1.14 -91.98 42.17
C ILE A 206 1.34 -93.24 41.32
N ASP A 207 1.97 -93.10 40.15
CA ASP A 207 2.24 -94.23 39.26
C ASP A 207 3.24 -95.21 39.88
N ARG A 208 4.29 -94.70 40.53
CA ARG A 208 5.23 -95.55 41.28
C ARG A 208 4.52 -96.29 42.40
N ARG A 209 3.63 -95.64 43.16
CA ARG A 209 2.82 -96.31 44.19
C ARG A 209 1.95 -97.41 43.59
N LYS A 210 1.30 -97.17 42.44
CA LYS A 210 0.50 -98.19 41.74
C LYS A 210 1.33 -99.38 41.24
N SER A 211 2.57 -99.13 40.81
CA SER A 211 3.49 -100.18 40.33
C SER A 211 4.05 -101.07 41.44
N ILE A 212 4.02 -100.62 42.70
CA ILE A 212 4.42 -101.42 43.84
C ILE A 212 3.29 -102.41 44.13
N SER A 213 3.39 -103.59 43.52
CA SER A 213 2.56 -104.75 43.84
C SER A 213 3.32 -105.64 44.83
N PRO A 214 2.84 -105.82 46.06
CA PRO A 214 3.48 -106.76 46.99
C PRO A 214 3.45 -108.17 46.40
N ASN A 215 4.59 -108.86 46.44
CA ASN A 215 4.67 -110.25 45.99
C ASN A 215 3.91 -111.14 46.98
N ARG A 216 2.60 -111.32 46.73
CA ARG A 216 1.72 -112.11 47.59
C ARG A 216 2.19 -113.55 47.72
N ALA A 217 2.70 -114.17 46.65
CA ALA A 217 3.22 -115.53 46.72
C ALA A 217 4.39 -115.68 47.71
N LEU A 218 5.22 -114.65 47.88
CA LEU A 218 6.29 -114.65 48.89
C LEU A 218 5.77 -114.31 50.29
N LEU A 219 4.85 -113.34 50.39
CA LEU A 219 4.22 -112.96 51.68
C LEU A 219 3.37 -114.10 52.27
N ASP A 220 2.68 -114.88 51.44
CA ASP A 220 1.85 -116.01 51.87
C ASP A 220 2.71 -117.16 52.43
N GLN A 221 4.01 -117.22 52.08
CA GLN A 221 4.96 -118.18 52.64
C GLN A 221 5.64 -117.67 53.91
N ALA A 222 5.32 -116.46 54.41
CA ALA A 222 5.98 -115.86 55.58
C ALA A 222 6.00 -116.80 56.78
N ALA A 223 4.87 -117.44 57.11
CA ALA A 223 4.78 -118.39 58.22
C ALA A 223 5.69 -119.61 58.06
N ARG A 224 5.91 -120.08 56.82
CA ARG A 224 6.82 -121.20 56.54
C ARG A 224 8.29 -120.78 56.62
N VAL A 225 8.61 -119.57 56.16
CA VAL A 225 9.96 -119.01 56.28
C VAL A 225 10.32 -118.81 57.76
N ASP A 226 9.39 -118.31 58.56
CA ASP A 226 9.57 -118.16 60.01
C ASP A 226 9.73 -119.52 60.71
N ASP A 227 8.94 -120.54 60.37
CA ASP A 227 9.11 -121.92 60.88
C ASP A 227 10.50 -122.47 60.55
N LEU A 228 10.93 -122.36 59.29
CA LEU A 228 12.25 -122.81 58.85
C LEU A 228 13.37 -122.05 59.55
N HIS A 229 13.20 -120.75 59.79
CA HIS A 229 14.16 -119.94 60.54
C HIS A 229 14.26 -120.37 62.01
N GLN A 230 13.14 -120.65 62.68
CA GLN A 230 13.13 -121.15 64.06
C GLN A 230 13.81 -122.53 64.14
N ARG A 231 13.50 -123.43 63.21
CA ARG A 231 14.08 -124.79 63.14
C ARG A 231 15.55 -124.81 62.70
N LEU A 232 16.04 -123.75 62.06
CA LEU A 232 17.45 -123.60 61.70
C LEU A 232 18.35 -123.62 62.95
N GLY A 233 17.86 -123.09 64.08
CA GLY A 233 18.56 -123.15 65.36
C GLY A 233 18.78 -124.60 65.83
N GLU A 234 17.74 -125.43 65.75
CA GLU A 234 17.80 -126.85 66.10
C GLU A 234 18.69 -127.63 65.14
N TYR A 235 18.60 -127.35 63.84
CA TYR A 235 19.44 -127.98 62.82
C TYR A 235 20.93 -127.66 63.02
N ARG A 236 21.27 -126.40 63.30
CA ARG A 236 22.65 -125.96 63.59
C ARG A 236 23.19 -126.59 64.88
N LYS A 237 22.35 -126.75 65.92
CA LYS A 237 22.71 -127.47 67.15
C LYS A 237 22.98 -128.96 66.85
N GLY A 238 22.09 -129.62 66.13
CA GLY A 238 22.27 -131.02 65.71
C GLY A 238 23.50 -131.25 64.81
N GLN A 239 23.92 -130.25 64.02
CA GLN A 239 25.15 -130.32 63.23
C GLN A 239 26.41 -130.19 64.09
N LYS A 240 26.39 -129.36 65.15
CA LYS A 240 27.48 -129.25 66.15
C LYS A 240 27.61 -130.48 67.03
N ASP A 241 26.51 -131.14 67.36
CA ASP A 241 26.50 -132.35 68.21
C ASP A 241 26.87 -133.62 67.40
N ARG A 242 26.89 -133.53 66.07
CA ARG A 242 27.13 -134.65 65.14
C ARG A 242 28.54 -135.27 65.25
N PRO A 243 29.65 -134.50 65.40
CA PRO A 243 30.99 -135.03 65.60
C PRO A 243 31.12 -135.76 66.94
N GLU A 244 30.57 -135.21 68.03
CA GLU A 244 30.56 -135.87 69.34
C GLU A 244 29.81 -137.20 69.30
N ARG A 245 28.61 -137.23 68.70
CA ARG A 245 27.82 -138.47 68.55
C ARG A 245 28.46 -139.49 67.62
N ASN A 246 29.15 -139.06 66.56
CA ASN A 246 29.94 -139.97 65.72
C ASN A 246 31.19 -140.48 66.44
N GLY A 247 31.83 -139.66 67.27
CA GLY A 247 32.92 -140.06 68.15
C GLY A 247 32.47 -141.13 69.15
N MET A 248 31.32 -140.94 69.81
CA MET A 248 30.69 -141.94 70.68
C MET A 248 30.36 -143.23 69.92
N ARG A 249 29.84 -143.15 68.69
CA ARG A 249 29.55 -144.34 67.86
C ARG A 249 30.81 -145.11 67.46
N ILE A 250 31.92 -144.41 67.18
CA ILE A 250 33.21 -145.05 66.87
C ILE A 250 33.78 -145.69 68.15
N GLY A 251 33.72 -144.99 69.29
CA GLY A 251 34.16 -145.50 70.60
C GLY A 251 33.44 -146.79 71.02
N LEU A 252 32.11 -146.81 70.96
CA LEU A 252 31.29 -147.99 71.26
C LEU A 252 31.52 -149.16 70.30
N ARG A 253 32.07 -148.91 69.10
CA ARG A 253 32.42 -149.94 68.11
C ARG A 253 33.84 -150.49 68.32
N THR A 254 34.75 -149.71 68.90
CA THR A 254 36.08 -150.16 69.34
C THR A 254 36.07 -150.86 70.70
N GLU A 255 35.06 -150.64 71.55
CA GLU A 255 34.87 -151.38 72.82
C GLU A 255 34.17 -152.74 72.64
N ALA A 256 33.68 -153.04 71.44
CA ALA A 256 32.93 -154.26 71.10
C ALA A 256 33.69 -155.24 70.19
N GLY A 257 35.01 -155.07 70.03
CA GLY A 257 35.91 -156.00 69.31
C GLY A 257 37.22 -156.17 70.07
#